data_AF-A0A6G3LLK3-F1
#
_entry.id   AF-A0A6G3LLK3-F1
#
_cell.length_a   1.000
_cell.length_b   1.000
_cell.length_c   1.000
_cell.angle_alpha   90.00
_cell.angle_beta   90.00
_cell.angle_gamma   90.00
#
_symmetry.space_group_name_H-M   'P 1'
#
loop_
_entity.id
_entity.type
_entity.pdbx_description
1 polymer ?
#
loop_
_entity_poly.entity_id
_entity_poly.type
_entity_poly.pdbx_seq_one_letter_code
_entity_poly.pdbx_strand_id
1 'polypeptide(L)' 'MVSDVVELLGAGVSIEEIVRDYYPGLNEEMIREAEMYYKGTFEKNFVGVG' A
#
# COMPACT_ATOMS: atom_id res chain seq x y z
N MET A 1 0.21 7.74 6.92
CA MET A 1 -0.47 8.23 5.70
C MET A 1 -0.47 7.09 4.69
N VAL A 2 -1.37 7.07 3.69
CA VAL A 2 -1.40 5.99 2.69
C VAL A 2 -0.04 5.81 1.98
N SER A 3 0.73 6.90 1.83
CA SER A 3 2.11 6.91 1.36
C SER A 3 3.03 5.96 2.13
N ASP A 4 2.98 5.99 3.46
CA ASP A 4 3.94 5.28 4.31
C ASP A 4 3.71 3.77 4.23
N VAL A 5 2.43 3.35 4.15
CA VAL A 5 2.06 1.94 3.96
C VAL A 5 2.55 1.45 2.61
N VAL A 6 2.41 2.26 1.56
CA VAL A 6 2.90 1.93 0.21
C VAL A 6 4.42 1.85 0.17
N GLU A 7 5.13 2.75 0.85
CA GLU A 7 6.60 2.71 0.95
C GLU A 7 7.08 1.44 1.65
N LEU A 8 6.43 1.04 2.75
CA LEU A 8 6.74 -0.20 3.47
C LEU A 8 6.49 -1.44 2.60
N LEU A 9 5.36 -1.48 1.89
CA LEU A 9 5.07 -2.54 0.91
C LEU A 9 6.13 -2.57 -0.21
N GLY A 10 6.54 -1.40 -0.72
CA GLY A 10 7.60 -1.27 -1.72
C GLY A 10 8.98 -1.70 -1.22
N ALA A 11 9.23 -1.58 0.09
CA ALA A 11 10.44 -2.06 0.75
C ALA A 11 10.40 -3.58 1.08
N GLY A 12 9.30 -4.27 0.78
CA GLY A 12 9.15 -5.71 1.00
C GLY A 12 8.68 -6.12 2.40
N VAL A 13 8.20 -5.16 3.20
CA VAL A 13 7.60 -5.45 4.52
C VAL A 13 6.25 -6.13 4.33
N SER A 14 5.99 -7.20 5.09
CA SER A 14 4.73 -7.94 4.97
C SER A 14 3.56 -7.19 5.59
N ILE A 15 2.34 -7.46 5.11
CA ILE A 15 1.13 -6.80 5.65
C ILE A 15 0.96 -7.10 7.15
N GLU A 16 1.27 -8.33 7.58
CA GLU A 16 1.21 -8.72 8.99
C GLU A 16 2.18 -7.89 9.85
N GLU A 17 3.38 -7.64 9.35
CA GLU A 17 4.39 -6.81 10.01
C GLU A 17 3.96 -5.34 10.06
N ILE A 18 3.37 -4.83 8.98
CA ILE A 18 2.82 -3.46 8.92
C ILE A 18 1.70 -3.29 9.95
N VAL A 19 0.76 -4.23 10.04
CA VAL A 19 -0.31 -4.18 11.04
C VAL A 19 0.25 -4.33 12.45
N ARG A 20 1.13 -5.30 12.70
CA ARG A 20 1.59 -5.61 14.05
C ARG A 20 2.52 -4.53 14.62
N ASP A 21 3.47 -4.06 13.82
CA ASP A 21 4.63 -3.31 14.32
C ASP A 21 4.57 -1.80 13.98
N TYR A 22 3.82 -1.40 12.95
CA TYR A 22 3.76 0.00 12.49
C TYR A 22 2.39 0.64 12.69
N TYR A 23 1.31 -0.08 12.33
CA TYR A 23 -0.06 0.45 12.33
C TYR A 23 -1.08 -0.55 12.93
N PRO A 24 -1.03 -0.81 14.25
CA PRO A 24 -1.92 -1.76 14.93
C PRO A 24 -3.40 -1.38 14.94
N GLY A 25 -3.74 -0.16 14.53
CA GLY A 25 -5.12 0.28 14.32
C GLY A 25 -5.68 -0.05 12.93
N LEU A 26 -4.86 -0.56 12.01
CA LEU A 26 -5.29 -0.98 10.68
C LEU A 26 -5.54 -2.49 10.67
N ASN A 27 -6.47 -2.92 9.82
CA ASN A 27 -6.63 -4.32 9.49
C ASN A 27 -6.04 -4.61 8.09
N GLU A 28 -5.91 -5.89 7.77
CA GLU A 28 -5.33 -6.33 6.49
C GLU A 28 -6.11 -5.83 5.27
N GLU A 29 -7.44 -5.77 5.36
CA GLU A 29 -8.32 -5.30 4.28
C GLU A 29 -8.02 -3.85 3.92
N MET A 30 -7.89 -2.97 4.91
CA MET A 30 -7.54 -1.56 4.71
C MET A 30 -6.18 -1.37 4.03
N ILE A 31 -5.21 -2.24 4.33
CA ILE A 31 -3.88 -2.19 3.69
C ILE A 31 -3.95 -2.65 2.23
N ARG A 32 -4.72 -3.72 1.95
CA ARG A 32 -4.96 -4.19 0.57
C ARG A 32 -5.70 -3.16 -0.27
N GLU A 33 -6.67 -2.46 0.30
CA GLU A 33 -7.38 -1.36 -0.38
C GLU A 33 -6.42 -0.20 -0.72
N ALA A 34 -5.56 0.18 0.23
CA ALA A 34 -4.52 1.19 0.01
C ALA A 34 -3.56 0.79 -1.12
N GLU A 35 -3.14 -0.48 -1.15
CA GLU A 35 -2.29 -1.02 -2.20
C GLU A 35 -2.98 -1.00 -3.57
N MET A 36 -4.26 -1.43 -3.64
CA MET A 36 -5.06 -1.41 -4.87
C MET A 36 -5.28 0.00 -5.40
N TYR A 37 -5.61 0.94 -4.51
CA TYR A 37 -5.78 2.35 -4.86
C TYR A 37 -4.48 2.93 -5.45
N TYR A 38 -3.34 2.62 -4.82
CA TYR A 38 -2.04 3.06 -5.30
C TYR A 38 -1.68 2.44 -6.66
N LYS A 39 -1.84 1.13 -6.83
CA LYS A 39 -1.57 0.43 -8.11
C LYS A 39 -2.46 0.95 -9.24
N GLY A 40 -3.76 1.11 -9.01
CA GLY A 40 -4.67 1.65 -10.01
C GLY A 40 -4.38 3.11 -10.37
N THR A 41 -3.91 3.91 -9.41
CA THR A 41 -3.47 5.29 -9.63
C THR A 41 -2.13 5.33 -10.38
N PHE A 42 -1.19 4.45 -10.03
CA PHE A 42 0.10 4.33 -10.70
C PHE A 42 -0.07 3.89 -12.16
N GLU A 43 -0.90 2.88 -12.42
CA GLU A 43 -1.22 2.44 -13.79
C GLU A 43 -1.86 3.55 -14.61
N LYS A 44 -2.85 4.27 -14.06
CA LYS A 44 -3.49 5.38 -14.77
C LYS A 44 -2.52 6.52 -15.09
N ASN A 45 -1.58 6.82 -14.20
CA ASN A 45 -0.69 7.97 -14.34
C ASN A 45 0.60 7.67 -15.13
N PHE A 46 1.06 6.41 -15.15
CA PHE A 46 2.32 6.03 -15.81
C PHE A 46 2.13 5.13 -17.05
N VAL A 47 1.05 4.35 -17.15
CA VAL A 47 0.78 3.47 -18.31
C VAL A 47 -0.14 4.16 -19.34
N GLY A 48 -0.71 5.32 -19.02
CA GLY A 48 -1.40 6.23 -19.95
C GLY A 48 -0.50 6.97 -20.95
N VAL A 49 0.74 6.50 -21.15
CA VAL A 49 1.62 6.90 -22.25
C VAL A 49 2.09 5.62 -22.95
N GLY A 50 1.26 5.13 -23.87
CA GLY A 50 1.53 4.05 -24.79
C GLY A 50 0.78 4.29 -26.09
#